data_AF-A0A2G9P8M6-F1
#
_entry.id   AF-A0A2G9P8M6-F1
#
_cell.length_a   1.000
_cell.length_b   1.000
_cell.length_c   1.000
_cell.angle_alpha   90.00
_cell.angle_beta   90.00
_cell.angle_gamma   90.00
#
_symmetry.space_group_name_H-M   'P 1'
#
loop_
_entity.id
_entity.type
_entity.pdbx_description
1 polymer ?
#
loop_
_entity_poly.entity_id
_entity_poly.type
_entity_poly.pdbx_seq_one_letter_code
_entity_poly.pdbx_strand_id
1 'polypeptide(L)'
;MAQNTLEQRFLDYFSKGRVVGSNILDQTHFINYKLPAQLWNEAIQTRFIPEFFNSLTPAPDCIVTIRNSGPFLASFLSCALGLDVIGISKGEPATFKGKKVLTQDVESRTYGTKETLYLPLDLLTNQVTQEPYTNCVLVDDFSGRGKTMRTATQLATDAGLHVRGAFVGVSKTFEGGLELIANTGHVARVESAVHVSRIERYTKQFSRVSIERVLMRDFEKSKAIYMPYQEKKDSNNYEYTNMRHHCV
;
A
#
# COMPACT_ATOMS: atom_id res chain seq x y z
N MET A 1 34.54 6.67 2.04
CA MET A 1 33.61 6.10 1.04
C MET A 1 32.42 7.03 0.95
N ALA A 2 32.00 7.45 -0.24
CA ALA A 2 30.80 8.28 -0.37
C ALA A 2 29.58 7.51 0.16
N GLN A 3 28.73 8.17 0.95
CA GLN A 3 27.49 7.56 1.45
C GLN A 3 26.52 7.39 0.28
N ASN A 4 25.95 6.19 0.11
CA ASN A 4 24.94 5.93 -0.93
C ASN A 4 23.76 6.90 -0.77
N THR A 5 23.22 7.41 -1.88
CA THR A 5 22.01 8.26 -1.85
C THR A 5 20.83 7.50 -1.24
N LEU A 6 19.83 8.23 -0.77
CA LEU A 6 18.62 7.64 -0.21
C LEU A 6 17.91 6.73 -1.21
N GLU A 7 17.81 7.15 -2.47
CA GLU A 7 17.22 6.38 -3.57
C GLU A 7 17.99 5.08 -3.81
N GLN A 8 19.32 5.12 -3.77
CA GLN A 8 20.15 3.92 -3.90
C GLN A 8 19.97 2.98 -2.71
N ARG A 9 19.92 3.49 -1.47
CA ARG A 9 19.64 2.69 -0.27
C ARG A 9 18.26 2.03 -0.32
N PHE A 10 17.26 2.74 -0.87
CA PHE A 10 15.92 2.20 -1.11
C PHE A 10 15.95 1.02 -2.09
N LEU A 11 16.65 1.19 -3.23
CA LEU A 11 16.83 0.13 -4.22
C LEU A 11 17.61 -1.07 -3.65
N ASP A 12 18.71 -0.81 -2.94
CA ASP A 12 19.54 -1.84 -2.31
C ASP A 12 18.70 -2.66 -1.32
N TYR A 13 17.86 -2.00 -0.53
CA TYR A 13 16.98 -2.70 0.39
C TYR A 13 15.90 -3.48 -0.36
N PHE A 14 15.23 -2.85 -1.32
CA PHE A 14 14.16 -3.45 -2.10
C PHE A 14 14.63 -4.69 -2.87
N SER A 15 15.87 -4.69 -3.37
CA SER A 15 16.49 -5.83 -4.06
C SER A 15 16.67 -7.09 -3.20
N LYS A 16 16.55 -6.99 -1.87
CA LYS A 16 16.58 -8.14 -0.95
C LYS A 16 15.28 -8.94 -0.93
N GLY A 17 14.25 -8.47 -1.63
CA GLY A 17 13.02 -9.22 -1.86
C GLY A 17 13.24 -10.42 -2.80
N ARG A 18 12.15 -11.11 -3.13
CA ARG A 18 12.13 -12.20 -4.10
C ARG A 18 10.93 -12.06 -5.04
N VAL A 19 11.01 -12.70 -6.19
CA VAL A 19 9.88 -12.83 -7.11
C VAL A 19 9.37 -14.26 -7.07
N VAL A 20 8.07 -14.42 -6.79
CA VAL A 20 7.37 -15.71 -6.77
C VAL A 20 6.59 -15.88 -8.08
N GLY A 21 6.78 -17.01 -8.75
CA GLY A 21 6.22 -17.22 -10.09
C GLY A 21 6.73 -16.19 -11.09
N SER A 22 5.90 -15.82 -12.07
CA SER A 22 6.30 -14.89 -13.13
C SER A 22 6.12 -13.41 -12.78
N ASN A 23 5.34 -13.10 -11.74
CA ASN A 23 4.88 -11.72 -11.53
C ASN A 23 4.62 -11.33 -10.08
N ILE A 24 4.78 -12.19 -9.07
CA ILE A 24 4.47 -11.82 -7.67
C ILE A 24 5.73 -11.29 -7.01
N LEU A 25 5.71 -10.02 -6.60
CA LEU A 25 6.78 -9.44 -5.80
C LEU A 25 6.52 -9.75 -4.32
N ASP A 26 7.44 -10.48 -3.69
CA ASP A 26 7.41 -10.67 -2.24
C ASP A 26 7.92 -9.41 -1.53
N GLN A 27 7.00 -8.75 -0.83
CA GLN A 27 7.22 -7.47 -0.15
C GLN A 27 7.33 -7.62 1.37
N THR A 28 7.42 -8.87 1.86
CA THR A 28 7.45 -9.21 3.29
C THR A 28 8.53 -8.44 4.04
N HIS A 29 9.73 -8.34 3.46
CA HIS A 29 10.85 -7.70 4.13
C HIS A 29 10.89 -6.18 3.97
N PHE A 30 10.07 -5.59 3.10
CA PHE A 30 10.17 -4.19 2.70
C PHE A 30 9.03 -3.30 3.22
N ILE A 31 7.80 -3.80 3.19
CA ILE A 31 6.64 -3.00 3.59
C ILE A 31 5.47 -3.79 4.21
N ASN A 32 5.25 -5.05 3.83
CA ASN A 32 4.07 -5.79 4.32
C ASN A 32 4.23 -6.30 5.76
N TYR A 33 5.38 -6.92 6.08
CA TYR A 33 5.65 -7.52 7.39
C TYR A 33 6.84 -6.90 8.12
N LYS A 34 7.66 -6.13 7.40
CA LYS A 34 8.80 -5.39 7.95
C LYS A 34 8.95 -4.09 7.20
N LEU A 35 8.94 -2.99 7.94
CA LEU A 35 9.21 -1.65 7.44
C LEU A 35 10.57 -1.20 8.00
N PRO A 36 11.62 -0.96 7.19
CA PRO A 36 12.88 -0.44 7.69
C PRO A 36 12.73 1.01 8.20
N ALA A 37 12.47 1.15 9.50
CA ALA A 37 12.07 2.41 10.13
C ALA A 37 12.98 3.59 9.79
N GLN A 38 14.31 3.47 9.92
CA GLN A 38 15.23 4.58 9.62
C GLN A 38 15.16 5.03 8.17
N LEU A 39 15.10 4.07 7.23
CA LEU A 39 15.06 4.34 5.80
C LEU A 39 13.74 5.02 5.40
N TRP A 40 12.62 4.52 5.92
CA TRP A 40 11.31 5.12 5.69
C TRP A 40 11.17 6.47 6.39
N ASN A 41 11.76 6.66 7.57
CA ASN A 41 11.63 7.93 8.29
C ASN A 41 12.34 9.04 7.51
N GLU A 42 13.55 8.76 7.04
CA GLU A 42 14.29 9.68 6.17
C GLU A 42 13.52 9.96 4.88
N ALA A 43 12.96 8.95 4.21
CA ALA A 43 12.13 9.13 3.02
C ALA A 43 10.86 9.95 3.30
N ILE A 44 10.22 9.73 4.43
CA ILE A 44 9.00 10.47 4.79
C ILE A 44 9.32 11.95 5.00
N GLN A 45 10.34 12.24 5.81
CA GLN A 45 10.73 13.60 6.18
C GLN A 45 11.31 14.38 4.99
N THR A 46 12.09 13.73 4.12
CA THR A 46 12.84 14.41 3.05
C THR A 46 12.20 14.34 1.67
N ARG A 47 11.16 13.51 1.49
CA ARG A 47 10.50 13.30 0.20
C ARG A 47 8.98 13.37 0.35
N PHE A 48 8.37 12.43 1.08
CA PHE A 48 6.90 12.32 1.12
C PHE A 48 6.22 13.60 1.63
N ILE A 49 6.62 14.10 2.80
CA ILE A 49 6.01 15.29 3.40
C ILE A 49 6.20 16.52 2.49
N PRO A 50 7.45 16.94 2.17
CA PRO A 50 7.67 18.17 1.43
C PRO A 50 7.16 18.12 -0.01
N GLU A 51 7.28 16.97 -0.70
CA GLU A 51 7.01 16.89 -2.13
C GLU A 51 5.61 16.39 -2.45
N PHE A 52 5.04 15.50 -1.64
CA PHE A 52 3.71 14.93 -1.89
C PHE A 52 2.67 15.52 -0.95
N PHE A 53 2.78 15.32 0.37
CA PHE A 53 1.74 15.69 1.33
C PHE A 53 1.47 17.20 1.33
N ASN A 54 2.52 18.02 1.41
CA ASN A 54 2.40 19.47 1.41
C ASN A 54 1.89 20.05 0.08
N SER A 55 1.89 19.26 -1.01
CA SER A 55 1.30 19.67 -2.29
C SER A 55 -0.22 19.46 -2.35
N LEU A 56 -0.80 18.72 -1.39
CA LEU A 56 -2.22 18.42 -1.35
C LEU A 56 -2.99 19.61 -0.78
N THR A 57 -4.04 20.04 -1.50
CA THR A 57 -4.87 21.19 -1.11
C THR A 57 -6.37 20.91 -1.26
N PRO A 58 -7.20 21.25 -0.25
CA PRO A 58 -6.85 21.45 1.17
C PRO A 58 -6.00 20.32 1.77
N ALA A 59 -5.30 20.63 2.86
CA ALA A 59 -4.47 19.66 3.57
C ALA A 59 -5.32 18.52 4.15
N PRO A 60 -4.88 17.26 4.08
CA PRO A 60 -5.54 16.16 4.77
C PRO A 60 -5.54 16.33 6.29
N ASP A 61 -6.66 16.00 6.93
CA ASP A 61 -6.89 15.96 8.37
C ASP A 61 -6.93 14.53 8.95
N CYS A 62 -6.94 13.50 8.09
CA CYS A 62 -6.79 12.10 8.47
C CYS A 62 -6.10 11.26 7.38
N ILE A 63 -5.64 10.06 7.78
CA ILE A 63 -5.12 9.04 6.89
C ILE A 63 -6.16 7.92 6.79
N VAL A 64 -6.56 7.57 5.57
CA VAL A 64 -7.38 6.37 5.32
C VAL A 64 -6.47 5.26 4.80
N THR A 65 -6.65 4.03 5.26
CA THR A 65 -5.88 2.87 4.80
C THR A 65 -6.76 1.63 4.66
N ILE A 66 -6.25 0.59 4.01
CA ILE A 66 -6.95 -0.68 3.83
C ILE A 66 -6.25 -1.74 4.68
N ARG A 67 -7.01 -2.44 5.53
CA ARG A 67 -6.47 -3.51 6.35
C ARG A 67 -6.17 -4.78 5.54
N ASN A 68 -5.18 -5.59 5.91
CA ASN A 68 -4.41 -5.56 7.16
C ASN A 68 -3.00 -4.95 7.06
N SER A 69 -2.37 -4.91 5.89
CA SER A 69 -0.95 -4.53 5.76
C SER A 69 -0.72 -3.04 5.58
N GLY A 70 -1.62 -2.32 4.88
CA GLY A 70 -1.58 -0.86 4.73
C GLY A 70 -1.34 -0.07 6.04
N PRO A 71 -1.98 -0.44 7.18
CA PRO A 71 -1.74 0.19 8.48
C PRO A 71 -0.26 0.32 8.90
N PHE A 72 0.64 -0.59 8.50
CA PHE A 72 2.06 -0.49 8.88
C PHE A 72 2.70 0.80 8.35
N LEU A 73 2.49 1.12 7.06
CA LEU A 73 2.98 2.36 6.47
C LEU A 73 2.17 3.56 6.96
N ALA A 74 0.84 3.42 7.04
CA ALA A 74 -0.06 4.50 7.44
C ALA A 74 0.23 5.00 8.87
N SER A 75 0.48 4.10 9.83
CA SER A 75 0.86 4.47 11.19
C SER A 75 2.21 5.18 11.24
N PHE A 76 3.15 4.82 10.37
CA PHE A 76 4.45 5.48 10.32
C PHE A 76 4.35 6.92 9.79
N LEU A 77 3.49 7.15 8.79
CA LEU A 77 3.12 8.48 8.32
C LEU A 77 2.34 9.28 9.36
N SER A 78 1.39 8.64 10.04
CA SER A 78 0.60 9.23 11.13
C SER A 78 1.49 9.80 12.22
N CYS A 79 2.51 9.07 12.68
CA CYS A 79 3.45 9.58 13.68
C CYS A 79 4.21 10.82 13.21
N ALA A 80 4.53 10.92 11.92
CA ALA A 80 5.25 12.06 11.36
C ALA A 80 4.35 13.29 11.13
N LEU A 81 3.05 13.08 10.85
CA LEU A 81 2.09 14.11 10.50
C LEU A 81 1.18 14.54 11.66
N GLY A 82 1.07 13.72 12.72
CA GLY A 82 0.11 13.93 13.80
C GLY A 82 -1.35 13.70 13.39
N LEU A 83 -1.60 12.84 12.39
CA LEU A 83 -2.95 12.54 11.90
C LEU A 83 -3.44 11.16 12.33
N ASP A 84 -4.73 11.02 12.57
CA ASP A 84 -5.33 9.71 12.89
C ASP A 84 -5.37 8.78 11.66
N VAL A 85 -5.31 7.47 11.91
CA VAL A 85 -5.42 6.43 10.89
C VAL A 85 -6.77 5.73 10.98
N ILE A 86 -7.53 5.78 9.88
CA ILE A 86 -8.83 5.16 9.74
C ILE A 86 -8.69 3.96 8.80
N GLY A 87 -8.96 2.75 9.32
CA GLY A 87 -8.80 1.51 8.59
C GLY A 87 -10.09 0.99 7.97
N ILE A 88 -10.13 0.85 6.65
CA ILE A 88 -11.17 0.12 5.93
C ILE A 88 -10.90 -1.39 6.06
N SER A 89 -11.92 -2.14 6.48
CA SER A 89 -11.80 -3.60 6.65
C SER A 89 -12.19 -4.34 5.38
N LYS A 90 -11.48 -5.42 5.06
CA LYS A 90 -11.93 -6.46 4.13
C LYS A 90 -12.70 -7.51 4.93
N GLY A 91 -13.98 -7.69 4.64
CA GLY A 91 -14.88 -8.50 5.47
C GLY A 91 -15.33 -7.77 6.74
N GLU A 92 -16.51 -8.15 7.24
CA GLU A 92 -17.14 -7.52 8.40
C GLU A 92 -16.50 -7.97 9.72
N PRO A 93 -15.86 -7.06 10.49
CA PRO A 93 -15.42 -7.36 11.84
C PRO A 93 -16.60 -7.54 12.80
N ALA A 94 -16.46 -8.44 13.78
CA ALA A 94 -17.48 -8.65 14.81
C ALA A 94 -17.84 -7.38 15.61
N THR A 95 -16.89 -6.43 15.72
CA THR A 95 -17.06 -5.14 16.40
C THR A 95 -17.89 -4.12 15.63
N PHE A 96 -18.28 -4.41 14.39
CA PHE A 96 -19.10 -3.51 13.57
C PHE A 96 -20.61 -3.76 13.76
N LYS A 97 -20.99 -4.86 14.42
CA LYS A 97 -22.39 -5.18 14.71
C LYS A 97 -23.07 -4.02 15.45
N GLY A 98 -24.21 -3.59 14.93
CA GLY A 98 -25.01 -2.49 15.50
C GLY A 98 -24.50 -1.09 15.16
N LYS A 99 -23.42 -0.95 14.39
CA LYS A 99 -22.91 0.34 13.91
C LYS A 99 -23.53 0.71 12.56
N LYS A 100 -23.54 2.01 12.25
CA LYS A 100 -23.79 2.49 10.89
C LYS A 100 -22.52 2.31 10.06
N VAL A 101 -22.56 1.38 9.12
CA VAL A 101 -21.40 0.99 8.29
C VAL A 101 -21.74 1.20 6.82
N LEU A 102 -20.84 1.88 6.11
CA LEU A 102 -20.89 1.94 4.66
C LEU A 102 -20.09 0.77 4.07
N THR A 103 -20.59 0.19 2.98
CA THR A 103 -19.96 -0.99 2.37
C THR A 103 -19.85 -0.86 0.87
N GLN A 104 -18.84 -1.51 0.30
CA GLN A 104 -18.69 -1.58 -1.15
C GLN A 104 -17.94 -2.84 -1.61
N ASP A 105 -18.46 -3.47 -2.65
CA ASP A 105 -17.89 -4.71 -3.20
C ASP A 105 -16.68 -4.44 -4.11
N VAL A 106 -15.72 -5.36 -4.03
CA VAL A 106 -14.51 -5.44 -4.85
C VAL A 106 -14.50 -6.80 -5.54
N GLU A 107 -14.35 -6.79 -6.86
CA GLU A 107 -14.06 -8.01 -7.61
C GLU A 107 -12.64 -8.50 -7.33
N SER A 108 -12.48 -9.69 -6.72
CA SER A 108 -11.17 -10.24 -6.37
C SER A 108 -10.39 -10.75 -7.60
N ARG A 109 -9.07 -10.94 -7.42
CA ARG A 109 -8.15 -11.47 -8.44
C ARG A 109 -8.26 -12.99 -8.66
N THR A 110 -8.83 -13.75 -7.73
CA THR A 110 -8.71 -15.21 -7.68
C THR A 110 -10.11 -15.84 -7.67
N TYR A 111 -10.52 -16.42 -8.80
CA TYR A 111 -11.71 -17.27 -8.96
C TYR A 111 -13.04 -16.70 -8.42
N GLY A 112 -13.46 -15.53 -8.90
CA GLY A 112 -14.88 -15.12 -8.83
C GLY A 112 -15.42 -14.78 -7.42
N THR A 113 -14.56 -14.68 -6.41
CA THR A 113 -14.98 -14.23 -5.08
C THR A 113 -15.12 -12.71 -5.05
N LYS A 114 -16.21 -12.22 -4.46
CA LYS A 114 -16.37 -10.81 -4.12
C LYS A 114 -15.83 -10.59 -2.71
N GLU A 115 -15.00 -9.58 -2.53
CA GLU A 115 -14.63 -9.07 -1.21
C GLU A 115 -15.43 -7.79 -0.95
N THR A 116 -15.99 -7.63 0.24
CA THR A 116 -16.68 -6.39 0.62
C THR A 116 -15.78 -5.56 1.53
N LEU A 117 -15.69 -4.26 1.24
CA LEU A 117 -15.03 -3.27 2.08
C LEU A 117 -16.04 -2.67 3.05
N TYR A 118 -15.61 -2.39 4.28
CA TYR A 118 -16.46 -1.87 5.35
C TYR A 118 -15.81 -0.65 6.01
N LEU A 119 -16.58 0.43 6.15
CA LEU A 119 -16.19 1.67 6.82
C LEU A 119 -17.29 2.11 7.80
N PRO A 120 -17.10 1.93 9.12
CA PRO A 120 -17.99 2.48 10.14
C PRO A 120 -17.91 4.01 10.15
N LEU A 121 -19.06 4.67 10.11
CA LEU A 121 -19.12 6.12 10.00
C LEU A 121 -18.75 6.84 11.30
N ASP A 122 -18.84 6.18 12.45
CA ASP A 122 -18.43 6.72 13.74
C ASP A 122 -16.90 6.94 13.85
N LEU A 123 -16.12 6.28 13.00
CA LEU A 123 -14.67 6.50 12.90
C LEU A 123 -14.31 7.80 12.18
N LEU A 124 -15.27 8.44 11.52
CA LEU A 124 -15.05 9.67 10.74
C LEU A 124 -15.18 10.94 11.58
N THR A 125 -15.21 10.81 12.91
CA THR A 125 -15.21 11.93 13.86
C THR A 125 -13.95 11.90 14.70
N ASN A 126 -13.28 13.04 14.78
CA ASN A 126 -12.13 13.20 15.65
C ASN A 126 -12.57 13.13 17.12
N GLN A 127 -11.97 12.24 17.90
CA GLN A 127 -12.42 11.96 19.27
C GLN A 127 -12.07 13.09 20.26
N VAL A 128 -11.11 13.95 19.92
CA VAL A 128 -10.70 15.08 20.76
C VAL A 128 -11.55 16.31 20.44
N THR A 129 -11.66 16.68 19.16
CA THR A 129 -12.37 17.90 18.75
C THR A 129 -13.87 17.70 18.58
N GLN A 130 -14.32 16.45 18.44
CA GLN A 130 -15.70 16.07 18.09
C GLN A 130 -16.18 16.57 16.72
N GLU A 131 -15.25 17.05 15.89
CA GLU A 131 -15.52 17.48 14.52
C GLU A 131 -15.35 16.31 13.53
N PRO A 132 -16.12 16.27 12.43
CA PRO A 132 -15.93 15.28 11.38
C PRO A 132 -14.63 15.56 10.61
N TYR A 133 -13.94 14.49 10.21
CA TYR A 133 -12.89 14.60 9.19
C TYR A 133 -13.51 14.94 7.85
N THR A 134 -12.78 15.70 7.03
CA THR A 134 -13.27 16.19 5.74
C THR A 134 -12.31 15.88 4.61
N ASN A 135 -11.00 15.83 4.87
CA ASN A 135 -9.98 15.68 3.85
C ASN A 135 -9.03 14.54 4.22
N CYS A 136 -8.94 13.50 3.42
CA CYS A 136 -8.06 12.38 3.73
C CYS A 136 -6.97 12.19 2.68
N VAL A 137 -5.87 11.55 3.11
CA VAL A 137 -4.91 10.91 2.21
C VAL A 137 -5.07 9.40 2.32
N LEU A 138 -5.25 8.72 1.18
CA LEU A 138 -5.31 7.27 1.13
C LEU A 138 -3.88 6.71 1.14
N VAL A 139 -3.58 5.78 2.04
CA VAL A 139 -2.26 5.14 2.16
C VAL A 139 -2.40 3.62 2.11
N ASP A 140 -1.64 2.97 1.25
CA ASP A 140 -1.58 1.50 1.19
C ASP A 140 -0.15 0.97 0.99
N ASP A 141 0.08 -0.31 1.26
CA ASP A 141 1.40 -0.91 1.10
C ASP A 141 1.76 -1.15 -0.38
N PHE A 142 0.80 -1.65 -1.15
CA PHE A 142 1.03 -2.14 -2.50
C PHE A 142 -0.13 -1.89 -3.47
N SER A 143 0.19 -1.44 -4.68
CA SER A 143 -0.78 -1.36 -5.79
C SER A 143 -0.32 -2.15 -7.02
N GLY A 144 -1.18 -3.05 -7.51
CA GLY A 144 -1.02 -3.66 -8.84
C GLY A 144 -2.12 -3.18 -9.79
N ARG A 145 -3.26 -3.87 -9.84
CA ARG A 145 -4.42 -3.48 -10.68
C ARG A 145 -5.33 -2.39 -10.08
N GLY A 146 -5.02 -1.90 -8.89
CA GLY A 146 -5.74 -0.79 -8.24
C GLY A 146 -7.20 -1.01 -7.84
N LYS A 147 -7.85 -2.15 -8.14
CA LYS A 147 -9.29 -2.37 -7.86
C LYS A 147 -9.69 -2.08 -6.42
N THR A 148 -9.00 -2.66 -5.44
CA THR A 148 -9.31 -2.46 -4.01
C THR A 148 -9.14 -1.00 -3.59
N MET A 149 -8.05 -0.35 -4.01
CA MET A 149 -7.81 1.06 -3.70
C MET A 149 -8.85 1.97 -4.36
N ARG A 150 -9.22 1.72 -5.62
CA ARG A 150 -10.31 2.46 -6.28
C ARG A 150 -11.61 2.34 -5.50
N THR A 151 -11.98 1.13 -5.07
CA THR A 151 -13.20 0.93 -4.27
C THR A 151 -13.08 1.60 -2.90
N ALA A 152 -11.91 1.57 -2.26
CA ALA A 152 -11.68 2.28 -1.01
C ALA A 152 -11.77 3.81 -1.17
N THR A 153 -11.27 4.36 -2.27
CA THR A 153 -11.45 5.77 -2.64
C THR A 153 -12.93 6.11 -2.76
N GLN A 154 -13.70 5.31 -3.51
CA GLN A 154 -15.14 5.54 -3.66
C GLN A 154 -15.86 5.45 -2.31
N LEU A 155 -15.56 4.42 -1.51
CA LEU A 155 -16.15 4.23 -0.19
C LEU A 155 -15.87 5.41 0.74
N ALA A 156 -14.64 5.94 0.74
CA ALA A 156 -14.28 7.14 1.50
C ALA A 156 -15.03 8.38 1.01
N THR A 157 -15.14 8.56 -0.31
CA THR A 157 -15.92 9.66 -0.92
C THR A 157 -17.40 9.58 -0.58
N ASP A 158 -18.01 8.40 -0.70
CA ASP A 158 -19.42 8.16 -0.38
C ASP A 158 -19.69 8.34 1.13
N ALA A 159 -18.67 8.17 1.98
CA ALA A 159 -18.74 8.45 3.40
C ALA A 159 -18.55 9.94 3.75
N GLY A 160 -18.33 10.81 2.76
CA GLY A 160 -18.22 12.26 2.92
C GLY A 160 -16.79 12.80 2.98
N LEU A 161 -15.76 11.97 2.77
CA LEU A 161 -14.37 12.41 2.75
C LEU A 161 -13.94 12.87 1.35
N HIS A 162 -13.17 13.95 1.30
CA HIS A 162 -12.44 14.34 0.10
C HIS A 162 -11.06 13.66 0.08
N VAL A 163 -10.83 12.73 -0.85
CA VAL A 163 -9.56 12.03 -0.97
C VAL A 163 -8.56 12.92 -1.70
N ARG A 164 -7.76 13.70 -0.96
CA ARG A 164 -6.86 14.70 -1.55
C ARG A 164 -5.65 14.08 -2.25
N GLY A 165 -5.20 12.92 -1.78
CA GLY A 165 -4.14 12.17 -2.43
C GLY A 165 -4.19 10.69 -2.12
N ALA A 166 -3.46 9.90 -2.90
CA ALA A 166 -3.20 8.50 -2.62
C ALA A 166 -1.70 8.21 -2.71
N PHE A 167 -1.14 7.55 -1.70
CA PHE A 167 0.25 7.14 -1.67
C PHE A 167 0.37 5.66 -1.38
N VAL A 168 1.18 4.96 -2.17
CA VAL A 168 1.50 3.55 -1.88
C VAL A 168 2.99 3.32 -1.74
N GLY A 169 3.37 2.31 -0.99
CA GLY A 169 4.79 1.99 -0.88
C GLY A 169 5.39 1.46 -2.17
N VAL A 170 4.73 0.48 -2.79
CA VAL A 170 5.21 -0.14 -4.03
C VAL A 170 4.07 -0.20 -5.04
N SER A 171 4.34 0.19 -6.27
CA SER A 171 3.40 0.02 -7.39
C SER A 171 4.00 -0.84 -8.49
N LYS A 172 3.16 -1.65 -9.13
CA LYS A 172 3.46 -2.23 -10.44
C LYS A 172 2.77 -1.39 -11.50
N THR A 173 3.50 -0.44 -12.07
CA THR A 173 2.92 0.53 -13.01
C THR A 173 2.42 -0.15 -14.29
N PHE A 174 3.05 -1.26 -14.71
CA PHE A 174 2.55 -2.09 -15.82
C PHE A 174 1.20 -2.80 -15.57
N GLU A 175 0.67 -2.78 -14.34
CA GLU A 175 -0.68 -3.30 -14.03
C GLU A 175 -1.76 -2.19 -13.99
N GLY A 176 -1.39 -0.91 -14.16
CA GLY A 176 -2.33 0.21 -14.36
C GLY A 176 -3.11 0.68 -13.12
N GLY A 177 -2.70 0.26 -11.92
CA GLY A 177 -3.49 0.50 -10.71
C GLY A 177 -3.48 1.93 -10.21
N LEU A 178 -2.39 2.67 -10.37
CA LEU A 178 -2.33 4.08 -9.94
C LEU A 178 -3.12 4.97 -10.90
N GLU A 179 -3.03 4.68 -12.19
CA GLU A 179 -3.78 5.33 -13.27
C GLU A 179 -5.28 5.11 -13.08
N LEU A 180 -5.69 3.89 -12.71
CA LEU A 180 -7.08 3.58 -12.40
C LEU A 180 -7.65 4.47 -11.27
N ILE A 181 -6.83 4.77 -10.25
CA ILE A 181 -7.23 5.62 -9.13
C ILE A 181 -7.25 7.10 -9.55
N ALA A 182 -6.21 7.55 -10.25
CA ALA A 182 -6.12 8.93 -10.73
C ALA A 182 -7.29 9.30 -11.65
N ASN A 183 -7.70 8.36 -12.53
CA ASN A 183 -8.79 8.56 -13.48
C ASN A 183 -10.19 8.54 -12.85
N THR A 184 -10.32 8.31 -11.54
CA THR A 184 -11.62 8.43 -10.85
C THR A 184 -12.09 9.88 -10.76
N GLY A 185 -11.19 10.85 -10.85
CA GLY A 185 -11.48 12.26 -10.58
C GLY A 185 -11.70 12.58 -9.08
N HIS A 186 -11.61 11.58 -8.20
CA HIS A 186 -11.77 11.75 -6.75
C HIS A 186 -10.45 11.99 -6.02
N VAL A 187 -9.31 11.80 -6.70
CA VAL A 187 -7.97 11.91 -6.09
C VAL A 187 -7.14 12.93 -6.87
N ALA A 188 -6.65 13.97 -6.19
CA ALA A 188 -5.90 15.04 -6.86
C ALA A 188 -4.48 14.62 -7.26
N ARG A 189 -3.85 13.74 -6.47
CA ARG A 189 -2.51 13.22 -6.76
C ARG A 189 -2.34 11.78 -6.29
N VAL A 190 -1.76 10.95 -7.15
CA VAL A 190 -1.43 9.55 -6.84
C VAL A 190 0.07 9.36 -6.99
N GLU A 191 0.73 8.79 -5.98
CA GLU A 191 2.17 8.53 -5.99
C GLU A 191 2.52 7.19 -5.35
N SER A 192 3.74 6.71 -5.63
CA SER A 192 4.31 5.61 -4.87
C SER A 192 5.79 5.76 -4.56
N ALA A 193 6.28 5.10 -3.51
CA ALA A 193 7.70 5.14 -3.16
C ALA A 193 8.57 4.37 -4.16
N VAL A 194 8.05 3.30 -4.79
CA VAL A 194 8.77 2.51 -5.80
C VAL A 194 7.85 2.17 -6.97
N HIS A 195 8.25 2.55 -8.19
CA HIS A 195 7.54 2.23 -9.43
C HIS A 195 8.24 1.06 -10.13
N VAL A 196 7.62 -0.12 -10.06
CA VAL A 196 8.06 -1.31 -10.78
C VAL A 196 7.41 -1.33 -12.16
N SER A 197 8.19 -1.08 -13.21
CA SER A 197 7.71 -1.02 -14.59
C SER A 197 7.73 -2.36 -15.32
N ARG A 198 8.50 -3.33 -14.83
CA ARG A 198 8.54 -4.68 -15.42
C ARG A 198 9.06 -5.71 -14.43
N ILE A 199 8.51 -6.92 -14.51
CA ILE A 199 9.06 -8.11 -13.87
C ILE A 199 9.18 -9.20 -14.93
N GLU A 200 10.34 -9.82 -15.05
CA GLU A 200 10.56 -10.91 -15.98
C GLU A 200 11.52 -11.96 -15.41
N ARG A 201 11.35 -13.21 -15.83
CA ARG A 201 12.31 -14.26 -15.49
C ARG A 201 13.61 -13.99 -16.25
N TYR A 202 14.72 -13.87 -15.52
CA TYR A 202 16.04 -13.61 -16.11
C TYR A 202 16.86 -14.90 -16.21
N THR A 203 16.90 -15.69 -15.14
CA THR A 203 17.51 -17.02 -15.13
C THR A 203 16.61 -18.02 -14.39
N LYS A 204 17.07 -19.26 -14.21
CA LYS A 204 16.39 -20.23 -13.34
C LYS A 204 16.34 -19.77 -11.88
N GLN A 205 17.31 -18.95 -11.44
CA GLN A 205 17.49 -18.53 -10.04
C GLN A 205 17.11 -17.07 -9.79
N PHE A 206 16.99 -16.24 -10.83
CA PHE A 206 16.76 -14.80 -10.69
C PHE A 206 15.67 -14.28 -11.62
N SER A 207 14.92 -13.30 -11.13
CA SER A 207 14.05 -12.43 -11.91
C SER A 207 14.69 -11.06 -12.04
N ARG A 208 14.52 -10.45 -13.20
CA ARG A 208 14.86 -9.04 -13.42
C ARG A 208 13.63 -8.19 -13.11
N VAL A 209 13.83 -7.18 -12.27
CA VAL A 209 12.82 -6.21 -11.89
C VAL A 209 13.29 -4.84 -12.37
N SER A 210 12.54 -4.22 -13.28
CA SER A 210 12.83 -2.88 -13.78
C SER A 210 12.10 -1.85 -12.94
N ILE A 211 12.84 -0.84 -12.48
CA ILE A 211 12.36 0.26 -11.65
C ILE A 211 12.55 1.56 -12.41
N GLU A 212 11.47 2.31 -12.61
CA GLU A 212 11.52 3.58 -13.35
C GLU A 212 11.60 4.81 -12.45
N ARG A 213 11.10 4.69 -11.22
CA ARG A 213 11.07 5.78 -10.24
C ARG A 213 11.19 5.24 -8.82
N VAL A 214 11.90 5.98 -7.98
CA VAL A 214 11.98 5.75 -6.52
C VAL A 214 11.88 7.09 -5.81
N LEU A 215 11.05 7.18 -4.77
CA LEU A 215 10.88 8.36 -3.93
C LEU A 215 10.67 9.65 -4.73
N MET A 216 9.76 9.60 -5.72
CA MET A 216 9.45 10.72 -6.64
C MET A 216 10.65 11.21 -7.47
N ARG A 217 11.68 10.37 -7.66
CA ARG A 217 12.80 10.62 -8.56
C ARG A 217 12.77 9.65 -9.72
N ASP A 218 12.64 10.19 -10.93
CA ASP A 218 12.68 9.44 -12.18
C ASP A 218 14.10 9.05 -12.54
N PHE A 219 14.26 7.87 -13.15
CA PHE A 219 15.48 7.49 -13.83
C PHE A 219 15.35 7.74 -15.33
N GLU A 220 16.39 8.29 -15.97
CA GLU A 220 16.42 8.48 -17.44
C GLU A 220 16.17 7.17 -18.21
N LYS A 221 16.66 6.07 -17.64
CA LYS A 221 16.39 4.70 -18.07
C LYS A 221 16.04 3.89 -16.83
N SER A 222 15.08 2.97 -16.95
CA SER A 222 14.72 2.09 -15.84
C SER A 222 15.95 1.38 -15.28
N LYS A 223 16.14 1.42 -13.96
CA LYS A 223 17.17 0.65 -13.27
C LYS A 223 16.71 -0.80 -13.14
N ALA A 224 17.56 -1.73 -13.57
CA ALA A 224 17.32 -3.16 -13.38
C ALA A 224 17.96 -3.63 -12.08
N ILE A 225 17.19 -4.34 -11.27
CA ILE A 225 17.68 -5.10 -10.12
C ILE A 225 17.34 -6.57 -10.29
N TYR A 226 18.15 -7.45 -9.71
CA TYR A 226 17.97 -8.89 -9.82
C TYR A 226 17.57 -9.45 -8.46
N MET A 227 16.39 -10.06 -8.42
CA MET A 227 15.85 -10.67 -7.21
C MET A 227 15.83 -12.19 -7.35
N PRO A 228 16.07 -12.97 -6.28
CA PRO A 228 15.85 -14.41 -6.30
C PRO A 228 14.47 -14.78 -6.86
N TYR A 229 14.46 -15.75 -7.77
CA TYR A 229 13.25 -16.36 -8.32
C TYR A 229 12.85 -17.54 -7.44
N GLN A 230 11.57 -17.61 -7.11
CA GLN A 230 10.95 -18.75 -6.46
C GLN A 230 9.80 -19.26 -7.31
N GLU A 231 9.79 -20.56 -7.57
CA GLU A 231 8.68 -21.19 -8.26
C GLU A 231 7.41 -21.14 -7.40
N LYS A 232 6.25 -20.94 -8.04
CA LYS A 232 4.97 -20.97 -7.34
C LYS A 232 4.67 -22.43 -7.04
N LYS A 233 4.74 -22.84 -5.77
CA LYS A 233 4.26 -24.18 -5.37
C LYS A 233 2.74 -24.22 -5.54
N ASP A 234 2.23 -25.30 -6.12
CA ASP A 234 0.79 -25.53 -6.19
C ASP A 234 0.20 -25.56 -4.77
N SER A 235 -0.84 -24.76 -4.56
CA SER A 235 -1.50 -24.57 -3.27
C SER A 235 -2.25 -25.82 -2.76
N ASN A 236 -2.20 -26.95 -3.49
CA ASN A 236 -2.91 -28.18 -3.15
C ASN A 236 -2.15 -29.12 -2.20
N ASN A 237 -0.93 -28.78 -1.75
CA ASN A 237 -0.13 -29.62 -0.85
C ASN A 237 0.21 -28.95 0.50
N TYR A 238 -0.75 -28.25 1.10
CA TYR A 238 -0.69 -28.01 2.55
C TYR A 238 -1.30 -29.21 3.28
N GLU A 239 -0.53 -30.29 3.43
CA GLU A 239 -0.81 -31.24 4.50
C GLU A 239 -0.60 -30.50 5.83
N TYR A 240 -1.71 -30.12 6.47
CA TYR A 240 -1.72 -29.79 7.89
C TYR A 240 -1.36 -31.06 8.67
N THR A 241 -0.07 -31.33 8.84
CA THR A 241 0.40 -32.31 9.81
C THR A 241 0.24 -31.71 11.20
N ASN A 242 -0.89 -32.06 11.83
CA ASN A 242 -1.18 -32.06 13.26
C ASN A 242 -0.05 -31.56 14.20
N MET A 243 -0.06 -30.28 14.56
CA MET A 243 0.47 -29.88 15.87
C MET A 243 -0.65 -30.02 16.90
N ARG A 244 -0.72 -31.22 17.48
CA ARG A 244 -1.48 -31.46 18.71
C ARG A 244 -0.87 -30.59 19.82
N HIS A 245 -1.73 -29.77 20.41
CA HIS A 245 -1.71 -29.29 21.79
C HIS A 245 -0.62 -29.89 22.67
N HIS A 246 0.31 -29.06 23.14
CA HIS A 246 0.84 -29.13 24.50
C HIS A 246 1.04 -27.69 25.00
N CYS A 247 -0.02 -27.14 25.60
CA CYS A 247 0.16 -26.19 26.69
C CYS A 247 0.76 -26.96 27.87
N VAL A 248 1.90 -26.48 28.35
CA VAL A 248 2.31 -26.60 29.75
C VAL A 248 2.62 -25.19 30.22
#